data_AF-A0A2G6H7K5-F1
#
_entry.id   AF-A0A2G6H7K5-F1
#
_cell.length_a   1.000
_cell.length_b   1.000
_cell.length_c   1.000
_cell.angle_alpha   90.00
_cell.angle_beta   90.00
_cell.angle_gamma   90.00
#
_symmetry.space_group_name_H-M   'P 1'
#
loop_
_entity.id
_entity.type
_entity.pdbx_description
1 polymer ?
#
loop_
_entity_poly.entity_id
_entity_poly.type
_entity_poly.pdbx_seq_one_letter_code
_entity_poly.pdbx_strand_id
1 'polypeptide(L)'
;MKRIALFIVVITALTACTQKGKKVSFTEKIQYDVPLKNRNPDTDWWINNMEGSKREQFVTALVTEALNGEIDVYDYFTNQKLTAANLDFIRGRRDTLLTQSPTPPYNDTTIIIEHQLDYRDITKIRFLEEWSYDGKDIRTIEKKILAIAPLLENYDETGNFRGYQPLFWIYTEKP
;
A
#
# COMPACT_ATOMS: atom_id res chain seq x y z
N MET A 1 -61.12 -33.40 -41.07
CA MET A 1 -60.58 -32.02 -40.99
C MET A 1 -61.02 -31.38 -39.68
N LYS A 2 -60.15 -31.36 -38.66
CA LYS A 2 -59.94 -30.29 -37.65
C LYS A 2 -58.93 -30.81 -36.63
N ARG A 3 -57.98 -29.93 -36.31
CA ARG A 3 -56.64 -30.21 -35.81
C ARG A 3 -56.63 -30.47 -34.30
N ILE A 4 -55.95 -31.53 -33.90
CA ILE A 4 -55.40 -31.75 -32.55
C ILE A 4 -53.88 -31.70 -32.71
N ALA A 5 -53.21 -30.92 -31.86
CA ALA A 5 -51.76 -30.79 -31.60
C ALA A 5 -51.41 -29.30 -31.50
N LEU A 6 -50.62 -28.80 -30.56
CA LEU A 6 -49.89 -29.39 -29.45
C LEU A 6 -49.52 -28.22 -28.53
N PHE A 7 -49.65 -28.50 -27.24
CA PHE A 7 -49.35 -27.67 -26.08
C PHE A 7 -47.84 -27.33 -26.01
N ILE A 8 -47.52 -26.20 -25.36
CA ILE A 8 -46.22 -25.86 -24.74
C ILE A 8 -45.16 -25.28 -25.70
N VAL A 9 -45.26 -23.97 -25.92
CA VAL A 9 -44.11 -23.14 -26.31
C VAL A 9 -43.24 -22.96 -25.06
N VAL A 10 -42.26 -23.84 -24.95
CA VAL A 10 -40.90 -23.66 -24.42
C VAL A 10 -40.65 -22.35 -23.66
N ILE A 11 -40.97 -22.34 -22.37
CA ILE A 11 -40.36 -21.45 -21.36
C ILE A 11 -39.06 -22.14 -20.91
N THR A 12 -37.96 -21.96 -21.66
CA THR A 12 -36.61 -22.34 -21.18
C THR A 12 -35.57 -21.31 -21.63
N ALA A 13 -35.78 -20.06 -21.26
CA ALA A 13 -34.71 -19.07 -21.24
C ALA A 13 -34.81 -18.36 -19.89
N LEU A 14 -33.68 -18.25 -19.19
CA LEU A 14 -33.48 -17.67 -17.84
C LEU A 14 -33.43 -18.66 -16.67
N THR A 15 -32.66 -19.73 -16.78
CA THR A 15 -31.88 -20.23 -15.64
C THR A 15 -30.47 -20.57 -16.06
N ALA A 16 -29.76 -19.59 -16.64
CA ALA A 16 -28.31 -19.52 -16.44
C ALA A 16 -28.06 -19.06 -15.00
N CYS A 17 -28.45 -19.89 -14.04
CA CYS A 17 -27.88 -19.82 -12.71
C CYS A 17 -26.41 -20.19 -12.88
N THR A 18 -25.55 -19.19 -13.05
CA THR A 18 -24.14 -19.31 -12.70
C THR A 18 -24.11 -19.81 -11.27
N GLN A 19 -23.92 -21.13 -11.08
CA GLN A 19 -23.48 -21.66 -9.82
C GLN A 19 -22.12 -21.01 -9.57
N LYS A 20 -22.11 -19.88 -8.85
CA LYS A 20 -20.89 -19.30 -8.30
C LYS A 20 -20.19 -20.46 -7.61
N GLY A 21 -19.03 -20.87 -8.14
CA GLY A 21 -18.27 -21.94 -7.55
C GLY A 21 -17.98 -21.60 -6.09
N LYS A 22 -17.90 -22.62 -5.24
CA LYS A 22 -17.59 -22.42 -3.83
C LYS A 22 -16.21 -21.76 -3.77
N LYS A 23 -16.14 -20.50 -3.34
CA LYS A 23 -14.89 -19.78 -3.15
C LYS A 23 -14.13 -20.41 -1.99
N VAL A 24 -12.89 -20.81 -2.23
CA VAL A 24 -12.00 -21.43 -1.23
C VAL A 24 -10.93 -20.40 -0.89
N SER A 25 -10.98 -19.87 0.33
CA SER A 25 -9.89 -19.07 0.88
C SER A 25 -8.74 -19.99 1.26
N PHE A 26 -7.52 -19.60 0.91
CA PHE A 26 -6.31 -20.34 1.28
C PHE A 26 -5.29 -19.47 2.02
N THR A 27 -5.54 -18.17 2.11
CA THR A 27 -4.86 -17.26 3.05
C THR A 27 -5.86 -16.27 3.61
N GLU A 28 -6.14 -16.31 4.91
CA GLU A 28 -6.97 -15.28 5.57
C GLU A 28 -6.28 -13.91 5.57
N LYS A 29 -4.96 -13.91 5.80
CA LYS A 29 -4.07 -12.74 5.69
C LYS A 29 -2.70 -13.17 5.18
N ILE A 30 -2.18 -12.43 4.21
CA ILE A 30 -0.77 -12.50 3.79
C ILE A 30 -0.23 -11.09 3.62
N GLN A 31 1.02 -10.88 4.05
CA GLN A 31 1.68 -9.58 3.99
C GLN A 31 3.02 -9.68 3.25
N TYR A 32 3.26 -8.79 2.30
CA TYR A 32 4.51 -8.74 1.54
C TYR A 32 4.78 -7.35 0.94
N ASP A 33 6.03 -7.09 0.61
CA ASP A 33 6.48 -5.81 0.07
C ASP A 33 6.71 -5.91 -1.44
N VAL A 34 6.11 -5.02 -2.20
CA VAL A 34 6.28 -4.90 -3.65
C VAL A 34 7.13 -3.67 -3.96
N PRO A 35 8.28 -3.83 -4.63
CA PRO A 35 9.09 -2.69 -5.05
C PRO A 35 8.42 -1.87 -6.15
N LEU A 36 8.52 -0.54 -6.02
CA LEU A 36 8.07 0.43 -7.03
C LEU A 36 9.19 0.87 -7.97
N LYS A 37 10.45 0.60 -7.60
CA LYS A 37 11.62 0.92 -8.42
C LYS A 37 12.64 -0.23 -8.39
N ASN A 38 13.07 -0.67 -9.56
CA ASN A 38 14.19 -1.59 -9.70
C ASN A 38 15.38 -0.82 -10.27
N ARG A 39 16.54 -0.95 -9.63
CA ARG A 39 17.78 -0.25 -10.02
C ARG A 39 18.70 -1.13 -10.89
N ASN A 40 18.33 -2.39 -11.13
CA ASN A 40 19.11 -3.28 -11.97
C ASN A 40 18.83 -2.98 -13.46
N PRO A 41 19.83 -2.50 -14.23
CA PRO A 41 19.65 -2.15 -15.64
C PRO A 41 19.38 -3.36 -16.54
N ASP A 42 19.75 -4.57 -16.10
CA ASP A 42 19.61 -5.81 -16.89
C ASP A 42 18.21 -6.44 -16.76
N THR A 43 17.36 -5.86 -15.92
CA THR A 43 16.01 -6.37 -15.70
C THR A 43 15.02 -5.66 -16.59
N ASP A 44 14.06 -6.40 -17.15
CA ASP A 44 12.93 -5.79 -17.84
C ASP A 44 12.25 -4.72 -16.98
N TRP A 45 11.91 -3.60 -17.61
CA TRP A 45 11.42 -2.40 -16.93
C TRP A 45 10.14 -2.61 -16.11
N TRP A 46 9.40 -3.69 -16.30
CA TRP A 46 8.16 -4.01 -15.60
C TRP A 46 8.36 -4.95 -14.40
N ILE A 47 9.53 -5.58 -14.26
CA ILE A 47 9.82 -6.49 -13.15
C ILE A 47 10.21 -5.67 -11.93
N ASN A 48 9.39 -5.74 -10.88
CA ASN A 48 9.59 -5.02 -9.61
C ASN A 48 9.77 -3.51 -9.81
N ASN A 49 9.11 -2.94 -10.82
CA ASN A 49 9.27 -1.55 -11.18
C ASN A 49 7.97 -0.98 -11.75
N MET A 50 7.67 0.26 -11.34
CA MET A 50 6.67 1.10 -11.96
C MET A 50 7.35 2.14 -12.84
N GLU A 51 6.72 2.47 -13.96
CA GLU A 51 7.15 3.60 -14.81
C GLU A 51 7.27 4.87 -13.97
N GLY A 52 8.37 5.62 -14.16
CA GLY A 52 8.75 6.71 -13.24
C GLY A 52 7.67 7.77 -13.03
N SER A 53 7.05 8.24 -14.13
CA SER A 53 5.97 9.24 -14.09
C SER A 53 4.73 8.73 -13.34
N LYS A 54 4.32 7.49 -13.59
CA LYS A 54 3.18 6.85 -12.92
C LYS A 54 3.46 6.59 -11.45
N ARG A 55 4.69 6.19 -11.12
CA ARG A 55 5.14 6.03 -9.73
C ARG A 55 5.05 7.34 -8.97
N GLU A 56 5.58 8.42 -9.54
CA GLU A 56 5.56 9.74 -8.90
C GLU A 56 4.13 10.23 -8.66
N GLN A 57 3.26 10.10 -9.66
CA GLN A 57 1.83 10.42 -9.51
C GLN A 57 1.16 9.58 -8.42
N PHE A 58 1.38 8.27 -8.43
CA PHE A 58 0.80 7.35 -7.45
C PHE A 58 1.25 7.65 -6.01
N VAL A 59 2.56 7.79 -5.78
CA VAL A 59 3.10 8.07 -4.45
C VAL A 59 2.64 9.45 -3.96
N THR A 60 2.68 10.45 -4.83
CA THR A 60 2.24 11.81 -4.49
C THR A 60 0.77 11.84 -4.09
N ALA A 61 -0.11 11.21 -4.87
CA ALA A 61 -1.53 11.11 -4.55
C ALA A 61 -1.72 10.42 -3.20
N LEU A 62 -1.11 9.25 -3.00
CA LEU A 62 -1.25 8.48 -1.77
C LEU A 62 -0.84 9.27 -0.52
N VAL A 63 0.31 9.95 -0.55
CA VAL A 63 0.80 10.72 0.60
C VAL A 63 -0.01 12.00 0.79
N THR A 64 -0.40 12.68 -0.29
CA THR A 64 -1.16 13.94 -0.21
C THR A 64 -2.56 13.71 0.32
N GLU A 65 -3.28 12.69 -0.19
CA GLU A 65 -4.61 12.33 0.31
C GLU A 65 -4.57 11.99 1.81
N ALA A 66 -3.54 11.26 2.25
CA ALA A 66 -3.33 10.97 3.67
C ALA A 66 -3.08 12.24 4.50
N LEU A 67 -2.18 13.12 4.04
CA LEU A 67 -1.83 14.36 4.76
C LEU A 67 -2.95 15.39 4.79
N ASN A 68 -3.82 15.40 3.77
CA ASN A 68 -5.00 16.27 3.69
C ASN A 68 -6.18 15.72 4.51
N GLY A 69 -6.10 14.46 4.98
CA GLY A 69 -7.19 13.78 5.67
C GLY A 69 -8.34 13.38 4.75
N GLU A 70 -8.07 13.22 3.45
CA GLU A 70 -9.03 12.75 2.45
C GLU A 70 -9.26 11.24 2.57
N ILE A 71 -8.24 10.52 3.07
CA ILE A 71 -8.31 9.10 3.41
C ILE A 71 -7.96 8.87 4.89
N ASP A 72 -8.64 7.89 5.50
CA ASP A 72 -8.33 7.47 6.86
C ASP A 72 -7.04 6.65 6.87
N VAL A 73 -6.06 7.12 7.66
CA VAL A 73 -4.77 6.45 7.86
C VAL A 73 -4.57 6.06 9.31
N TYR A 74 -3.83 4.97 9.50
CA TYR A 74 -3.64 4.33 10.79
C TYR A 74 -2.17 4.12 11.08
N ASP A 75 -1.79 4.28 12.35
CA ASP A 75 -0.44 4.02 12.80
C ASP A 75 -0.06 2.56 12.50
N TYR A 76 1.15 2.36 11.99
CA TYR A 76 1.57 1.06 11.51
C TYR A 76 1.63 -0.01 12.61
N PHE A 77 1.99 0.38 13.84
CA PHE A 77 2.25 -0.53 14.95
C PHE A 77 1.05 -0.70 15.87
N THR A 78 0.36 0.39 16.16
CA THR A 78 -0.75 0.44 17.13
C THR A 78 -2.12 0.29 16.47
N ASN A 79 -2.21 0.40 15.14
CA ASN A 79 -3.46 0.46 14.38
C ASN A 79 -4.43 1.55 14.87
N GLN A 80 -3.94 2.55 15.58
CA GLN A 80 -4.74 3.70 15.98
C GLN A 80 -4.90 4.64 14.79
N LYS A 81 -6.11 5.18 14.60
CA LYS A 81 -6.36 6.18 13.56
C LYS A 81 -5.50 7.41 13.83
N LEU A 82 -4.73 7.83 12.83
CA LEU A 82 -3.91 9.03 12.90
C LEU A 82 -4.81 10.25 12.66
N THR A 83 -4.62 11.28 13.47
CA THR A 83 -5.22 12.60 13.27
C THR A 83 -4.21 13.51 12.58
N ALA A 84 -4.66 14.65 12.04
CA ALA A 84 -3.76 15.61 11.41
C ALA A 84 -2.55 16.01 12.28
N ALA A 85 -2.73 16.10 13.61
CA ALA A 85 -1.66 16.39 14.55
C ALA A 85 -0.63 15.24 14.68
N ASN A 86 -1.05 14.00 14.43
CA ASN A 86 -0.18 12.83 14.50
C ASN A 86 0.50 12.51 13.16
N LEU A 87 0.24 13.27 12.08
CA LEU A 87 0.87 13.04 10.77
C LEU A 87 2.20 13.78 10.61
N ASP A 88 2.66 14.52 11.62
CA ASP A 88 3.91 15.29 11.56
C ASP A 88 5.13 14.41 11.27
N PHE A 89 5.16 13.16 11.74
CA PHE A 89 6.25 12.22 11.44
C PHE A 89 6.30 11.80 9.95
N ILE A 90 5.18 11.91 9.23
CA ILE A 90 5.12 11.66 7.79
C ILE A 90 5.65 12.87 7.02
N ARG A 91 5.46 14.08 7.55
CA ARG A 91 5.98 15.30 6.92
C ARG A 91 7.50 15.37 6.95
N GLY A 92 8.12 14.69 7.92
CA GLY A 92 9.56 14.65 8.04
C GLY A 92 10.05 14.06 9.34
N ARG A 93 11.37 13.82 9.39
CA ARG A 93 12.08 13.43 10.61
C ARG A 93 12.69 14.67 11.24
N ARG A 94 12.51 14.86 12.54
CA ARG A 94 13.28 15.81 13.33
C ARG A 94 14.38 15.05 14.06
N ASP A 95 15.62 15.39 13.77
CA ASP A 95 16.79 14.88 14.48
C ASP A 95 17.39 15.98 15.36
N THR A 96 17.91 15.57 16.50
CA THR A 96 18.47 16.47 17.50
C THR A 96 19.94 16.14 17.65
N LEU A 97 20.82 17.07 17.27
CA LEU A 97 22.26 16.90 17.46
C LEU A 97 22.76 17.82 18.57
N LEU A 98 23.55 17.26 19.48
CA LEU A 98 24.30 18.04 20.45
C LEU A 98 25.57 18.54 19.77
N THR A 99 25.73 19.85 19.66
CA THR A 99 26.90 20.49 19.05
C THR A 99 27.44 21.59 19.95
N GLN A 100 28.74 21.81 19.89
CA GLN A 100 29.36 22.92 20.59
C GLN A 100 29.08 24.24 19.85
N SER A 101 28.71 25.28 20.58
CA SER A 101 28.57 26.62 19.99
C SER A 101 29.88 27.08 19.37
N PRO A 102 29.91 27.70 18.16
CA PRO A 102 31.14 28.14 17.52
C PRO A 102 31.78 29.36 18.20
N THR A 103 31.12 29.98 19.17
CA THR A 103 31.60 31.17 19.89
C THR A 103 31.79 30.88 21.39
N PRO A 104 32.81 31.47 22.05
CA PRO A 104 32.97 31.40 23.50
C PRO A 104 31.66 31.79 24.22
N PRO A 105 31.26 31.09 25.31
CA PRO A 105 32.04 30.11 26.07
C PRO A 105 32.02 28.66 25.52
N TYR A 106 31.60 28.43 24.27
CA TYR A 106 31.57 27.10 23.64
C TYR A 106 30.71 26.09 24.42
N ASN A 107 29.56 26.53 24.95
CA ASN A 107 28.61 25.64 25.61
C ASN A 107 28.00 24.65 24.61
N ASP A 108 27.63 23.48 25.12
CA ASP A 108 26.83 22.52 24.37
C ASP A 108 25.47 23.14 24.04
N THR A 109 25.11 23.08 22.76
CA THR A 109 23.86 23.58 22.21
C THR A 109 23.19 22.47 21.44
N THR A 110 21.89 22.37 21.58
CA THR A 110 21.09 21.42 20.83
C THR A 110 20.62 22.07 19.54
N ILE A 111 21.05 21.56 18.39
CA ILE A 111 20.49 21.92 17.09
C ILE A 111 19.42 20.91 16.69
N ILE A 112 18.30 21.40 16.16
CA ILE A 112 17.23 20.57 15.61
C ILE A 112 17.37 20.62 14.09
N ILE A 113 17.59 19.47 13.48
CA ILE A 113 17.64 19.29 12.02
C ILE A 113 16.29 18.73 11.60
N GLU A 114 15.59 19.46 10.73
CA GLU A 114 14.33 19.00 10.16
C GLU A 114 14.59 18.47 8.74
N HIS A 115 14.35 17.17 8.54
CA HIS A 115 14.37 16.53 7.23
C HIS A 115 12.96 16.41 6.71
N GLN A 116 12.62 17.14 5.65
CA GLN A 116 11.32 16.94 4.98
C GLN A 116 11.30 15.59 4.25
N LEU A 117 10.15 14.91 4.28
CA LEU A 117 9.97 13.67 3.54
C LEU A 117 10.09 13.92 2.03
N ASP A 118 11.05 13.25 1.40
CA ASP A 118 11.12 13.15 -0.05
C ASP A 118 10.31 11.94 -0.52
N TYR A 119 9.29 12.17 -1.34
CA TYR A 119 8.42 11.10 -1.84
C TYR A 119 9.17 10.10 -2.71
N ARG A 120 10.33 10.46 -3.26
CA ARG A 120 11.21 9.57 -4.05
C ARG A 120 11.85 8.46 -3.19
N ASP A 121 11.89 8.66 -1.88
CA ASP A 121 12.38 7.71 -0.90
C ASP A 121 11.32 6.69 -0.51
N ILE A 122 10.07 6.82 -0.98
CA ILE A 122 9.06 5.77 -0.89
C ILE A 122 9.26 4.81 -2.06
N THR A 123 9.77 3.62 -1.76
CA THR A 123 10.29 2.71 -2.79
C THR A 123 9.59 1.37 -2.83
N LYS A 124 8.76 1.08 -1.84
CA LYS A 124 7.92 -0.13 -1.78
C LYS A 124 6.52 0.18 -1.28
N ILE A 125 5.58 -0.66 -1.67
CA ILE A 125 4.26 -0.76 -1.03
C ILE A 125 4.17 -2.12 -0.37
N ARG A 126 3.80 -2.14 0.90
CA ARG A 126 3.43 -3.34 1.63
C ARG A 126 1.94 -3.56 1.47
N PHE A 127 1.58 -4.73 0.99
CA PHE A 127 0.18 -5.16 0.88
C PHE A 127 -0.15 -6.12 1.99
N LEU A 128 -1.34 -5.95 2.57
CA LEU A 128 -2.02 -6.96 3.36
C LEU A 128 -3.19 -7.47 2.53
N GLU A 129 -3.24 -8.76 2.24
CA GLU A 129 -4.20 -9.34 1.31
C GLU A 129 -4.85 -10.62 1.85
N GLU A 130 -6.02 -10.94 1.29
CA GLU A 130 -6.67 -12.25 1.37
C GLU A 130 -6.64 -12.89 -0.02
N TRP A 131 -6.26 -14.17 -0.12
CA TRP A 131 -6.19 -14.90 -1.38
C TRP A 131 -7.17 -16.07 -1.38
N SER A 132 -7.81 -16.25 -2.52
CA SER A 132 -8.89 -17.21 -2.69
C SER A 132 -8.95 -17.68 -4.15
N TYR A 133 -9.62 -18.80 -4.41
CA TYR A 133 -9.88 -19.28 -5.76
C TYR A 133 -11.26 -19.95 -5.83
N ASP A 134 -11.80 -20.15 -7.03
CA ASP A 134 -12.96 -21.02 -7.22
C ASP A 134 -12.54 -22.46 -6.94
N GLY A 135 -13.19 -23.14 -5.98
CA GLY A 135 -12.88 -24.52 -5.60
C GLY A 135 -12.94 -25.55 -6.74
N LYS A 136 -13.40 -25.17 -7.94
CA LYS A 136 -13.34 -25.97 -9.16
C LYS A 136 -12.08 -25.77 -10.01
N ASP A 137 -11.37 -24.64 -9.89
CA ASP A 137 -10.20 -24.30 -10.72
C ASP A 137 -9.20 -23.38 -10.01
N ILE A 138 -7.99 -23.89 -9.72
CA ILE A 138 -6.91 -23.14 -9.06
C ILE A 138 -6.37 -21.97 -9.89
N ARG A 139 -6.65 -21.89 -11.20
CA ARG A 139 -6.20 -20.78 -12.06
C ARG A 139 -7.01 -19.50 -11.84
N THR A 140 -8.06 -19.57 -11.04
CA THR A 140 -8.97 -18.46 -10.72
C THR A 140 -8.57 -17.73 -9.43
N ILE A 141 -7.28 -17.68 -9.11
CA ILE A 141 -6.80 -16.99 -7.90
C ILE A 141 -7.18 -15.52 -7.96
N GLU A 142 -7.92 -15.10 -6.94
CA GLU A 142 -8.29 -13.72 -6.68
C GLU A 142 -7.52 -13.24 -5.45
N LYS A 143 -6.90 -12.06 -5.59
CA LYS A 143 -6.26 -11.34 -4.49
C LYS A 143 -7.16 -10.18 -4.08
N LYS A 144 -7.59 -10.14 -2.82
CA LYS A 144 -8.30 -9.01 -2.23
C LYS A 144 -7.34 -8.22 -1.36
N ILE A 145 -7.08 -6.96 -1.70
CA ILE A 145 -6.30 -6.06 -0.86
C ILE A 145 -7.16 -5.66 0.34
N LEU A 146 -6.63 -5.84 1.54
CA LEU A 146 -7.24 -5.44 2.82
C LEU A 146 -6.64 -4.13 3.32
N ALA A 147 -5.33 -3.95 3.15
CA ALA A 147 -4.63 -2.72 3.50
C ALA A 147 -3.36 -2.51 2.66
N ILE A 148 -2.94 -1.25 2.55
CA ILE A 148 -1.69 -0.84 1.92
C ILE A 148 -0.87 0.02 2.88
N ALA A 149 0.46 -0.15 2.87
CA ALA A 149 1.39 0.69 3.61
C ALA A 149 2.55 1.14 2.72
N PRO A 150 2.83 2.45 2.60
CA PRO A 150 4.02 2.93 1.90
C PRO A 150 5.25 2.75 2.76
N LEU A 151 6.34 2.31 2.13
CA LEU A 151 7.61 2.03 2.79
C LEU A 151 8.70 2.96 2.25
N LEU A 152 9.31 3.70 3.17
CA LEU A 152 10.45 4.56 2.89
C LEU A 152 11.78 3.81 3.08
N GLU A 153 12.78 4.12 2.27
CA GLU A 153 14.16 3.70 2.52
C GLU A 153 14.75 4.55 3.65
N ASN A 154 15.12 3.91 4.75
CA ASN A 154 15.72 4.58 5.89
C ASN A 154 17.25 4.49 5.79
N TYR A 155 17.92 5.64 5.94
CA TYR A 155 19.37 5.76 5.94
C TYR A 155 19.84 6.39 7.25
N ASP A 156 21.08 6.08 7.66
CA ASP A 156 21.72 6.78 8.76
C ASP A 156 22.37 8.11 8.31
N GLU A 157 22.88 8.87 9.29
CA GLU A 157 23.56 10.15 9.05
C GLU A 157 24.79 10.02 8.15
N THR A 158 25.37 8.82 8.06
CA THR A 158 26.52 8.52 7.21
C THR A 158 26.12 7.96 5.84
N GLY A 159 24.81 7.85 5.55
CA GLY A 159 24.28 7.36 4.28
C GLY A 159 24.15 5.84 4.18
N ASN A 160 24.32 5.09 5.28
CA ASN A 160 24.15 3.63 5.24
C ASN A 160 22.67 3.26 5.30
N PHE A 161 22.28 2.31 4.45
CA PHE A 161 20.93 1.77 4.42
C PHE A 161 20.60 0.99 5.70
N ARG A 162 19.54 1.38 6.41
CA ARG A 162 19.06 0.74 7.66
C ARG A 162 17.86 -0.17 7.47
N GLY A 163 17.20 -0.11 6.33
CA GLY A 163 16.01 -0.91 6.05
C GLY A 163 14.85 -0.07 5.52
N TYR A 164 13.67 -0.69 5.51
CA TYR A 164 12.44 -0.03 5.07
C TYR A 164 11.58 0.31 6.28
N GLN A 165 11.18 1.56 6.39
CA GLN A 165 10.27 2.02 7.44
C GLN A 165 8.88 2.22 6.84
N PRO A 166 7.85 1.51 7.34
CA PRO A 166 6.48 1.78 6.94
C PRO A 166 6.00 3.11 7.50
N LEU A 167 5.22 3.85 6.71
CA LEU A 167 4.65 5.13 7.13
C LEU A 167 3.36 4.93 7.95
N PHE A 168 2.34 4.36 7.33
CA PHE A 168 1.01 4.17 7.91
C PHE A 168 0.25 3.10 7.12
N TRP A 169 -0.82 2.58 7.70
CA TRP A 169 -1.78 1.73 7.01
C TRP A 169 -2.92 2.56 6.42
N ILE A 170 -3.31 2.24 5.19
CA ILE A 170 -4.60 2.61 4.59
C ILE A 170 -5.39 1.32 4.46
N TYR A 171 -6.50 1.20 5.18
CA TYR A 171 -7.38 0.04 5.08
C TYR A 171 -8.47 0.27 4.02
N THR A 172 -8.77 -0.76 3.22
CA THR A 172 -9.82 -0.67 2.17
C THR A 172 -11.23 -0.77 2.74
N GLU A 173 -11.36 -1.38 3.92
CA GLU A 173 -12.58 -1.51 4.71
C GLU A 173 -12.25 -1.05 6.14
N LYS A 174 -13.23 -0.57 6.92
CA LYS A 174 -12.94 -0.15 8.30
C LYS A 174 -12.34 -1.35 9.08
N PRO A 175 -11.18 -1.18 9.74
CA PRO A 175 -10.48 -2.26 10.43
C PRO A 175 -11.25 -2.79 11.65
#